data_AF-A0A358SV35-F1
#
_entry.id   AF-A0A358SV35-F1
#
_cell.length_a   1.000
_cell.length_b   1.000
_cell.length_c   1.000
_cell.angle_alpha   90.00
_cell.angle_beta   90.00
_cell.angle_gamma   90.00
#
_symmetry.space_group_name_H-M   'P 1'
#
loop_
_entity.id
_entity.type
_entity.pdbx_description
1 polymer ?
#
loop_
_entity_poly.entity_id
_entity_poly.type
_entity_poly.pdbx_seq_one_letter_code
_entity_poly.pdbx_strand_id
1 'polypeptide(L)'
;MREILGKAKTIRELLKGVKYSIDYYQREYKWHEKQIRELVDDLSDKFLEEYQPTHPRSKVADYPHYFLGSIIISKKESVGYIVDGQQRLTSVTLLLILLRNLQMDRPKQVNVDELIFSEKFDQKSFNLHVDERTPAMDALYEGQPFDVTDRPESVQNLVQRYHDLETCFPEELREAALPYFIDWLLENVHLVEITAYSDDDAYTIFETMNDRGLSLSPTDMLKGYLLARIDEAKRTAANTRWRDRIRELNDAGKEVESDCFKAWLRSQYATKIRERKKGARPEDFDRIGTEFHRWLEQRFGQQRLIDADDLPGAADDAAAPGADLELTELKTIFEASEWAGRWPAEVEVPFETVIGDRMVSGRIDAVFADAPDGRFDVVDWKTGRPPGSDGERNAVAVQLAAYRLAWAALAGLPVTDVRAAFYYVRDDLTVRPADLLDASGLAAMIEALPAV
;
A
#
# COMPACT_ATOMS: atom_id res chain seq x y z
N MET A 1 18.69 -4.42 12.57
CA MET A 1 17.34 -4.26 11.99
C MET A 1 17.03 -2.77 11.99
N ARG A 2 16.80 -2.15 10.82
CA ARG A 2 16.39 -0.73 10.76
C ARG A 2 14.90 -0.69 11.08
N GLU A 3 14.49 0.10 12.07
CA GLU A 3 13.10 0.17 12.53
C GLU A 3 12.20 0.85 11.47
N ILE A 4 10.97 0.36 11.28
CA ILE A 4 9.95 1.09 10.53
C ILE A 4 9.57 2.32 11.37
N LEU A 5 9.80 3.51 10.83
CA LEU A 5 9.54 4.76 11.54
C LEU A 5 8.36 5.48 10.90
N GLY A 6 7.27 5.62 11.66
CA GLY A 6 6.17 6.54 11.34
C GLY A 6 6.41 7.89 11.99
N LYS A 7 6.50 8.96 11.20
CA LYS A 7 6.66 10.33 11.69
C LYS A 7 5.56 11.22 11.13
N ALA A 8 4.78 11.84 12.01
CA ALA A 8 3.89 12.92 11.61
C ALA A 8 4.73 14.10 11.10
N LYS A 9 4.37 14.62 9.94
CA LYS A 9 4.98 15.79 9.31
C LYS A 9 3.90 16.71 8.78
N THR A 10 4.11 18.01 8.88
CA THR A 10 3.28 18.99 8.17
C THR A 10 3.55 18.94 6.66
N ILE A 11 2.67 19.51 5.84
CA ILE A 11 2.93 19.66 4.40
C ILE A 11 4.26 20.39 4.16
N ARG A 12 4.57 21.42 4.97
CA ARG A 12 5.85 22.11 4.87
C ARG A 12 7.03 21.17 5.13
N GLU A 13 7.01 20.45 6.26
CA GLU A 13 8.11 19.55 6.63
C GLU A 13 8.30 18.41 5.63
N LEU A 14 7.22 17.98 4.98
CA LEU A 14 7.23 16.89 4.04
C LEU A 14 7.81 17.27 2.68
N LEU A 15 7.51 18.47 2.18
CA LEU A 15 7.87 18.88 0.82
C LEU A 15 9.07 19.83 0.76
N LYS A 16 9.36 20.58 1.82
CA LYS A 16 10.41 21.60 1.79
C LYS A 16 11.80 20.99 1.67
N GLY A 17 12.47 21.24 0.54
CA GLY A 17 13.85 20.80 0.31
C GLY A 17 14.01 19.28 0.22
N VAL A 18 12.90 18.55 0.02
CA VAL A 18 12.90 17.10 -0.16
C VAL A 18 12.52 16.79 -1.60
N LYS A 19 13.19 15.80 -2.18
CA LYS A 19 12.85 15.25 -3.50
C LYS A 19 12.34 13.83 -3.36
N TYR A 20 11.24 13.58 -4.04
CA TYR A 20 10.66 12.27 -4.18
C TYR A 20 10.69 11.82 -5.63
N SER A 21 11.04 10.55 -5.80
CA SER A 21 10.92 9.82 -7.05
C SER A 21 9.76 8.84 -6.96
N ILE A 22 9.20 8.49 -8.11
CA ILE A 22 8.17 7.46 -8.22
C ILE A 22 8.78 6.31 -9.02
N ASP A 23 8.74 5.10 -8.45
CA ASP A 23 9.28 3.92 -9.11
C ASP A 23 8.41 3.47 -10.30
N TYR A 24 9.01 2.83 -11.31
CA TYR A 24 8.35 2.47 -12.57
C TYR A 24 7.18 1.48 -12.45
N TYR A 25 7.15 0.69 -11.36
CA TYR A 25 6.09 -0.27 -11.08
C TYR A 25 4.89 0.37 -10.38
N GLN A 26 5.01 1.62 -9.92
CA GLN A 26 3.91 2.35 -9.33
C GLN A 26 2.90 2.78 -10.38
N ARG A 27 1.64 2.87 -9.96
CA ARG A 27 0.54 3.30 -10.82
C ARG A 27 0.70 4.77 -11.20
N GLU A 28 0.36 5.07 -12.45
CA GLU A 28 0.25 6.45 -12.94
C GLU A 28 -0.80 7.28 -12.19
N TYR A 29 -0.82 8.61 -12.39
CA TYR A 29 -1.82 9.46 -11.74
C TYR A 29 -3.23 9.21 -12.32
N LYS A 30 -4.16 8.83 -11.45
CA LYS A 30 -5.48 8.26 -11.77
C LYS A 30 -6.63 8.84 -10.96
N TRP A 31 -6.37 9.78 -10.04
CA TRP A 31 -7.47 10.50 -9.38
C TRP A 31 -8.37 11.20 -10.42
N HIS A 32 -9.67 11.20 -10.13
CA HIS A 32 -10.72 11.84 -10.91
C HIS A 32 -11.30 13.04 -10.16
N GLU A 33 -12.25 13.76 -10.78
CA GLU A 33 -12.86 14.97 -10.22
C GLU A 33 -13.39 14.74 -8.80
N LYS A 34 -14.03 13.58 -8.55
CA LYS A 34 -14.60 13.24 -7.24
C LYS A 34 -13.56 13.34 -6.11
N GLN A 35 -12.37 12.74 -6.28
CA GLN A 35 -11.34 12.75 -5.25
C GLN A 35 -10.75 14.16 -5.03
N ILE A 36 -10.65 14.97 -6.09
CA ILE A 36 -10.22 16.36 -5.97
C ILE A 36 -11.24 17.18 -5.20
N ARG A 37 -12.52 17.01 -5.50
CA ARG A 37 -13.59 17.70 -4.79
C ARG A 37 -13.62 17.32 -3.31
N GLU A 38 -13.55 16.02 -2.99
CA GLU A 38 -13.45 15.54 -1.60
C GLU A 38 -12.24 16.14 -0.88
N LEU A 39 -11.06 16.17 -1.52
CA LEU A 39 -9.86 16.80 -0.94
C LEU A 39 -10.07 18.29 -0.63
N VAL A 40 -10.67 19.04 -1.57
CA VAL A 40 -10.90 20.48 -1.42
C VAL A 40 -11.93 20.74 -0.34
N ASP A 41 -13.09 20.08 -0.42
CA ASP A 41 -14.20 20.23 0.52
C ASP A 41 -13.73 19.93 1.96
N ASP A 42 -13.06 18.80 2.19
CA ASP A 42 -12.55 18.43 3.52
C ASP A 42 -11.58 19.48 4.10
N LEU A 43 -10.65 19.98 3.29
CA LEU A 43 -9.66 20.97 3.72
C LEU A 43 -10.29 22.34 3.94
N SER A 44 -11.18 22.78 3.04
CA SER A 44 -11.83 24.08 3.15
C SER A 44 -12.80 24.12 4.32
N ASP A 45 -13.64 23.10 4.47
CA ASP A 45 -14.62 23.02 5.54
C ASP A 45 -13.91 23.04 6.89
N LYS A 46 -12.84 22.24 7.03
CA LYS A 46 -12.09 22.19 8.28
C LYS A 46 -11.44 23.52 8.65
N PHE A 47 -10.91 24.25 7.67
CA PHE A 47 -10.35 25.57 7.91
C PHE A 47 -11.44 26.61 8.25
N LEU A 48 -12.58 26.55 7.55
CA LEU A 48 -13.68 27.51 7.68
C LEU A 48 -14.46 27.35 8.99
N GLU A 49 -14.42 26.18 9.64
CA GLU A 49 -14.96 25.98 11.00
C GLU A 49 -14.43 27.01 12.01
N GLU A 50 -13.18 27.42 11.86
CA GLU A 50 -12.48 28.30 12.82
C GLU A 50 -12.13 29.68 12.26
N TYR A 51 -12.11 29.83 10.93
CA TYR A 51 -11.73 31.08 10.31
C TYR A 51 -12.73 32.21 10.59
N GLN A 52 -12.22 33.34 11.09
CA GLN A 52 -12.96 34.58 11.19
C GLN A 52 -12.13 35.72 10.60
N PRO A 53 -12.72 36.64 9.80
CA PRO A 53 -12.00 37.78 9.22
C PRO A 53 -11.31 38.70 10.24
N THR A 54 -11.78 38.67 11.50
CA THR A 54 -11.22 39.44 12.61
C THR A 54 -10.00 38.79 13.25
N HIS A 55 -9.71 37.52 12.97
CA HIS A 55 -8.56 36.83 13.54
C HIS A 55 -7.26 37.44 13.02
N PRO A 56 -6.26 37.69 13.89
CA PRO A 56 -4.92 37.99 13.41
C PRO A 56 -4.35 36.76 12.72
N ARG A 57 -3.55 36.96 11.66
CA ARG A 57 -2.95 35.86 10.88
C ARG A 57 -2.15 34.86 11.72
N SER A 58 -1.50 35.30 12.80
CA SER A 58 -0.79 34.42 13.72
C SER A 58 -1.68 33.44 14.47
N LYS A 59 -3.00 33.70 14.56
CA LYS A 59 -3.96 32.81 15.23
C LYS A 59 -4.12 31.49 14.49
N VAL A 60 -3.79 31.44 13.20
CA VAL A 60 -3.83 30.23 12.38
C VAL A 60 -2.97 29.09 12.97
N ALA A 61 -1.91 29.41 13.70
CA ALA A 61 -1.09 28.40 14.38
C ALA A 61 -1.85 27.62 15.46
N ASP A 62 -2.94 28.18 15.99
CA ASP A 62 -3.77 27.54 17.02
C ASP A 62 -5.00 26.82 16.43
N TYR A 63 -5.18 26.86 15.10
CA TYR A 63 -6.33 26.21 14.46
C TYR A 63 -6.18 24.68 14.55
N PRO A 64 -7.29 23.93 14.57
CA PRO A 64 -7.28 22.48 14.61
C PRO A 64 -6.46 21.89 13.46
N HIS A 65 -5.69 20.85 13.79
CA HIS A 65 -4.94 20.10 12.80
C HIS A 65 -5.87 19.21 11.97
N TYR A 66 -5.48 18.97 10.71
CA TYR A 66 -6.14 18.00 9.83
C TYR A 66 -5.17 16.88 9.47
N PHE A 67 -5.65 15.64 9.52
CA PHE A 67 -4.85 14.47 9.15
C PHE A 67 -5.20 14.03 7.73
N LEU A 68 -4.26 14.22 6.80
CA LEU A 68 -4.40 13.88 5.40
C LEU A 68 -3.82 12.48 5.10
N GLY A 69 -3.90 11.56 6.06
CA GLY A 69 -3.46 10.17 5.90
C GLY A 69 -1.93 9.98 5.93
N SER A 70 -1.49 8.80 5.52
CA SER A 70 -0.09 8.38 5.49
C SER A 70 0.49 8.41 4.08
N ILE A 71 1.81 8.42 4.01
CA ILE A 71 2.59 8.11 2.81
C ILE A 71 3.64 7.06 3.17
N ILE A 72 4.03 6.24 2.21
CA ILE A 72 5.07 5.24 2.39
C ILE A 72 6.24 5.59 1.48
N ILE A 73 7.44 5.63 2.05
CA ILE A 73 8.66 5.97 1.34
C ILE A 73 9.69 4.87 1.52
N SER A 74 10.20 4.34 0.42
CA SER A 74 11.41 3.51 0.39
C SER A 74 12.64 4.42 0.23
N LYS A 75 13.64 4.28 1.09
CA LYS A 75 14.89 5.05 0.97
C LYS A 75 15.97 4.23 0.28
N LYS A 76 16.31 4.61 -0.97
CA LYS A 76 17.42 4.03 -1.75
C LYS A 76 18.49 5.10 -1.98
N GLU A 77 19.74 4.81 -1.61
CA GLU A 77 20.90 5.67 -1.89
C GLU A 77 20.66 7.19 -1.68
N SER A 78 20.03 7.56 -0.55
CA SER A 78 19.66 8.94 -0.15
C SER A 78 18.50 9.61 -0.90
N VAL A 79 17.87 8.92 -1.85
CA VAL A 79 16.64 9.35 -2.54
C VAL A 79 15.43 8.65 -1.93
N GLY A 80 14.36 9.40 -1.66
CA GLY A 80 13.09 8.85 -1.22
C GLY A 80 12.22 8.47 -2.43
N TYR A 81 11.82 7.20 -2.50
CA TYR A 81 10.89 6.70 -3.49
C TYR A 81 9.51 6.54 -2.86
N ILE A 82 8.50 7.20 -3.42
CA ILE A 82 7.13 7.06 -2.96
C ILE A 82 6.61 5.69 -3.39
N VAL A 83 6.21 4.90 -2.40
CA VAL A 83 5.59 3.58 -2.57
C VAL A 83 4.06 3.72 -2.46
N ASP A 84 3.59 4.61 -1.60
CA ASP A 84 2.17 4.93 -1.46
C ASP A 84 1.94 6.40 -1.10
N GLY A 85 0.74 6.91 -1.44
CA GLY A 85 0.38 8.31 -1.27
C GLY A 85 0.75 9.18 -2.48
N GLN A 86 1.23 8.58 -3.58
CA GLN A 86 1.56 9.30 -4.82
C GLN A 86 0.41 10.16 -5.33
N GLN A 87 -0.81 9.61 -5.35
CA GLN A 87 -1.98 10.31 -5.90
C GLN A 87 -2.23 11.59 -5.08
N ARG A 88 -2.31 11.43 -3.76
CA ARG A 88 -2.51 12.52 -2.81
C ARG A 88 -1.40 13.57 -2.88
N LEU A 89 -0.13 13.18 -2.89
CA LEU A 89 0.99 14.13 -3.00
C LEU A 89 1.03 14.84 -4.35
N THR A 90 0.64 14.18 -5.43
CA THR A 90 0.46 14.83 -6.73
C THR A 90 -0.64 15.89 -6.64
N SER A 91 -1.80 15.56 -6.09
CA SER A 91 -2.93 16.47 -5.94
C SER A 91 -2.63 17.65 -5.01
N VAL A 92 -1.92 17.41 -3.89
CA VAL A 92 -1.43 18.48 -3.00
C VAL A 92 -0.46 19.40 -3.75
N THR A 93 0.45 18.85 -4.56
CA THR A 93 1.34 19.68 -5.40
C THR A 93 0.54 20.53 -6.40
N LEU A 94 -0.50 19.98 -7.03
CA LEU A 94 -1.37 20.76 -7.92
C LEU A 94 -2.14 21.86 -7.17
N LEU A 95 -2.63 21.57 -5.96
CA LEU A 95 -3.25 22.57 -5.10
C LEU A 95 -2.26 23.67 -4.71
N LEU A 96 -1.01 23.34 -4.39
CA LEU A 96 0.03 24.34 -4.12
C LEU A 96 0.30 25.24 -5.34
N ILE A 97 0.30 24.68 -6.56
CA ILE A 97 0.43 25.46 -7.80
C ILE A 97 -0.76 26.40 -7.97
N LEU A 98 -1.99 25.91 -7.77
CA LEU A 98 -3.19 26.76 -7.82
C LEU A 98 -3.09 27.89 -6.80
N LEU A 99 -2.77 27.56 -5.55
CA LEU A 99 -2.65 28.53 -4.47
C LEU A 99 -1.60 29.58 -4.80
N ARG A 100 -0.43 29.18 -5.32
CA ARG A 100 0.62 30.08 -5.83
C ARG A 100 0.07 31.05 -6.87
N ASN A 101 -0.63 30.53 -7.88
CA ASN A 101 -1.18 31.34 -8.96
C ASN A 101 -2.24 32.33 -8.46
N LEU A 102 -3.09 31.94 -7.50
CA LEU A 102 -4.07 32.82 -6.86
C LEU A 102 -3.43 33.97 -6.04
N GLN A 103 -2.15 33.86 -5.64
CA GLN A 103 -1.47 34.95 -4.90
C GLN A 103 -0.70 35.92 -5.80
N MET A 104 -0.60 35.70 -7.11
CA MET A 104 0.33 36.46 -7.97
C MET A 104 0.09 37.97 -7.94
N ASP A 105 -1.16 38.41 -7.85
CA ASP A 105 -1.53 39.83 -7.80
C ASP A 105 -1.47 40.43 -6.37
N ARG A 106 -1.08 39.64 -5.36
CA ARG A 106 -1.06 40.08 -3.96
C ARG A 106 0.28 40.70 -3.60
N PRO A 107 0.28 41.80 -2.81
CA PRO A 107 1.52 42.47 -2.39
C PRO A 107 2.36 41.65 -1.41
N LYS A 108 1.74 40.71 -0.66
CA LYS A 108 2.41 39.83 0.29
C LYS A 108 1.96 38.39 0.02
N GLN A 109 2.85 37.61 -0.54
CA GLN A 109 2.63 36.21 -0.89
C GLN A 109 3.22 35.29 0.17
N VAL A 110 2.62 34.12 0.33
CA VAL A 110 3.19 33.02 1.12
C VAL A 110 4.11 32.24 0.21
N ASN A 111 5.36 32.05 0.64
CA ASN A 111 6.31 31.27 -0.14
C ASN A 111 5.92 29.78 -0.11
N VAL A 112 5.38 29.32 -1.23
CA VAL A 112 5.02 27.92 -1.52
C VAL A 112 5.93 27.31 -2.60
N ASP A 113 6.75 28.12 -3.27
CA ASP A 113 7.60 27.68 -4.40
C ASP A 113 8.59 26.59 -3.97
N GLU A 114 9.19 26.75 -2.78
CA GLU A 114 10.12 25.76 -2.17
C GLU A 114 9.47 24.39 -1.89
N LEU A 115 8.14 24.31 -1.89
CA LEU A 115 7.37 23.08 -1.69
C LEU A 115 7.00 22.42 -3.03
N ILE A 116 6.99 23.18 -4.13
CA ILE A 116 6.66 22.72 -5.47
C ILE A 116 7.93 22.25 -6.19
N PHE A 117 9.01 23.01 -6.10
CA PHE A 117 10.28 22.70 -6.76
C PHE A 117 11.49 23.06 -5.89
N SER A 118 12.62 22.47 -6.26
CA SER A 118 13.93 22.77 -5.72
C SER A 118 14.85 23.22 -6.85
N GLU A 119 15.69 24.20 -6.56
CA GLU A 119 16.71 24.70 -7.47
C GLU A 119 18.11 24.34 -6.94
N LYS A 120 18.91 23.66 -7.75
CA LYS A 120 20.32 23.37 -7.46
C LYS A 120 21.14 23.62 -8.70
N PHE A 121 22.24 24.35 -8.57
CA PHE A 121 23.15 24.67 -9.69
C PHE A 121 22.40 25.30 -10.88
N ASP A 122 21.51 26.25 -10.61
CA ASP A 122 20.65 26.94 -11.58
C ASP A 122 19.73 26.00 -12.40
N GLN A 123 19.45 24.80 -11.87
CA GLN A 123 18.51 23.85 -12.44
C GLN A 123 17.29 23.70 -11.53
N LYS A 124 16.15 24.22 -12.00
CA LYS A 124 14.83 24.00 -11.41
C LYS A 124 14.39 22.56 -11.63
N SER A 125 13.83 21.94 -10.60
CA SER A 125 13.28 20.59 -10.68
C SER A 125 12.17 20.41 -9.66
N PHE A 126 11.03 19.87 -10.09
CA PHE A 126 9.90 19.62 -9.20
C PHE A 126 10.28 18.66 -8.07
N ASN A 127 9.74 18.90 -6.87
CA ASN A 127 9.99 18.07 -5.69
C ASN A 127 9.41 16.66 -5.87
N LEU A 128 8.31 16.54 -6.62
CA LEU A 128 7.78 15.26 -7.10
C LEU A 128 8.08 15.11 -8.59
N HIS A 129 9.20 14.45 -8.91
CA HIS A 129 9.71 14.42 -10.28
C HIS A 129 9.23 13.19 -11.06
N VAL A 130 8.61 13.45 -12.21
CA VAL A 130 8.27 12.47 -13.25
C VAL A 130 8.51 13.12 -14.60
N ASP A 131 9.46 12.60 -15.37
CA ASP A 131 9.93 13.20 -16.64
C ASP A 131 8.78 13.61 -17.56
N GLU A 132 7.86 12.69 -17.83
CA GLU A 132 6.73 12.91 -18.75
C GLU A 132 5.73 13.98 -18.29
N ARG A 133 5.67 14.29 -16.99
CA ARG A 133 4.75 15.28 -16.41
C ARG A 133 5.35 16.68 -16.38
N THR A 134 6.68 16.79 -16.43
CA THR A 134 7.40 18.06 -16.26
C THR A 134 6.89 19.18 -17.18
N PRO A 135 6.68 18.96 -18.50
CA PRO A 135 6.20 20.04 -19.38
C PRO A 135 4.81 20.56 -19.00
N ALA A 136 3.92 19.66 -18.55
CA ALA A 136 2.58 20.05 -18.10
C ALA A 136 2.67 20.81 -16.77
N MET A 137 3.47 20.32 -15.83
CA MET A 137 3.68 20.96 -14.53
C MET A 137 4.27 22.37 -14.66
N ASP A 138 5.23 22.57 -15.57
CA ASP A 138 5.77 23.90 -15.84
C ASP A 138 4.73 24.83 -16.45
N ALA A 139 3.93 24.37 -17.42
CA ALA A 139 2.86 25.18 -18.00
C ALA A 139 1.84 25.60 -16.94
N LEU A 140 1.39 24.68 -16.08
CA LEU A 140 0.46 24.98 -14.99
C LEU A 140 1.08 25.96 -13.96
N TYR A 141 2.36 25.77 -13.64
CA TYR A 141 3.08 26.66 -12.72
C TYR A 141 3.21 28.09 -13.27
N GLU A 142 3.42 28.25 -14.58
CA GLU A 142 3.48 29.56 -15.26
C GLU A 142 2.09 30.12 -15.64
N GLY A 143 1.01 29.44 -15.24
CA GLY A 143 -0.36 29.83 -15.57
C GLY A 143 -0.67 29.81 -17.08
N GLN A 144 0.01 28.93 -17.83
CA GLN A 144 -0.14 28.80 -19.28
C GLN A 144 -1.02 27.60 -19.65
N PRO A 145 -1.76 27.67 -20.76
CA PRO A 145 -2.49 26.51 -21.27
C PRO A 145 -1.51 25.41 -21.70
N PHE A 146 -1.92 24.15 -21.54
CA PHE A 146 -1.14 23.00 -21.97
C PHE A 146 -1.97 22.08 -22.86
N ASP A 147 -1.45 21.77 -24.04
CA ASP A 147 -2.10 20.82 -24.95
C ASP A 147 -1.84 19.38 -24.52
N VAL A 148 -2.91 18.72 -24.09
CA VAL A 148 -2.92 17.34 -23.64
C VAL A 148 -3.13 16.33 -24.77
N THR A 149 -3.33 16.80 -26.01
CA THR A 149 -3.50 15.96 -27.20
C THR A 149 -2.30 15.02 -27.34
N ASP A 150 -2.58 13.75 -27.58
CA ASP A 150 -1.62 12.66 -27.71
C ASP A 150 -0.70 12.39 -26.49
N ARG A 151 -0.96 13.03 -25.35
CA ARG A 151 -0.18 12.80 -24.10
C ARG A 151 -0.61 11.53 -23.37
N PRO A 152 0.25 10.96 -22.51
CA PRO A 152 -0.14 9.86 -21.62
C PRO A 152 -1.34 10.22 -20.75
N GLU A 153 -2.18 9.23 -20.43
CA GLU A 153 -3.38 9.42 -19.59
C GLU A 153 -3.03 10.09 -18.25
N SER A 154 -1.89 9.74 -17.65
CA SER A 154 -1.41 10.40 -16.42
C SER A 154 -1.28 11.91 -16.56
N VAL A 155 -0.81 12.41 -17.71
CA VAL A 155 -0.61 13.85 -17.98
C VAL A 155 -1.95 14.52 -18.26
N GLN A 156 -2.82 13.85 -19.03
CA GLN A 156 -4.19 14.33 -19.26
C GLN A 156 -4.96 14.48 -17.94
N ASN A 157 -4.90 13.45 -17.08
CA ASN A 157 -5.49 13.48 -15.76
C ASN A 157 -4.92 14.60 -14.91
N LEU A 158 -3.60 14.79 -14.90
CA LEU A 158 -2.94 15.84 -14.12
C LEU A 158 -3.47 17.23 -14.47
N VAL A 159 -3.52 17.57 -15.76
CA VAL A 159 -4.02 18.87 -16.24
C VAL A 159 -5.51 19.03 -15.95
N GLN A 160 -6.32 17.99 -16.20
CA GLN A 160 -7.74 18.06 -15.90
C GLN A 160 -8.01 18.22 -14.40
N ARG A 161 -7.27 17.51 -13.53
CA ARG A 161 -7.42 17.66 -12.07
C ARG A 161 -7.03 19.06 -11.58
N TYR A 162 -6.09 19.73 -12.24
CA TYR A 162 -5.79 21.14 -11.96
C TYR A 162 -6.98 22.06 -12.32
N HIS A 163 -7.62 21.86 -13.47
CA HIS A 163 -8.83 22.61 -13.81
C HIS A 163 -10.03 22.29 -12.90
N ASP A 164 -10.13 21.04 -12.44
CA ASP A 164 -11.13 20.66 -11.45
C ASP A 164 -10.89 21.41 -10.13
N LEU A 165 -9.62 21.53 -9.69
CA LEU A 165 -9.24 22.38 -8.55
C LEU A 165 -9.63 23.84 -8.78
N GLU A 166 -9.32 24.42 -9.94
CA GLU A 166 -9.73 25.79 -10.29
C GLU A 166 -11.26 25.99 -10.25
N THR A 167 -12.02 24.94 -10.54
CA THR A 167 -13.48 24.99 -10.57
C THR A 167 -14.09 24.83 -9.19
N CYS A 168 -13.58 23.89 -8.38
CA CYS A 168 -14.16 23.59 -7.06
C CYS A 168 -13.57 24.39 -5.90
N PHE A 169 -12.42 25.09 -6.09
CA PHE A 169 -11.81 25.86 -5.02
C PHE A 169 -12.73 27.03 -4.55
N PRO A 170 -13.11 27.09 -3.26
CA PRO A 170 -14.13 28.02 -2.77
C PRO A 170 -13.80 29.49 -3.00
N GLU A 171 -14.76 30.25 -3.51
CA GLU A 171 -14.62 31.70 -3.77
C GLU A 171 -14.27 32.48 -2.48
N GLU A 172 -14.84 32.09 -1.35
CA GLU A 172 -14.57 32.72 -0.04
C GLU A 172 -13.10 32.60 0.39
N LEU A 173 -12.40 31.56 -0.09
CA LEU A 173 -10.98 31.33 0.17
C LEU A 173 -10.05 32.06 -0.80
N ARG A 174 -10.53 32.62 -1.91
CA ARG A 174 -9.68 33.26 -2.93
C ARG A 174 -9.17 34.65 -2.52
N GLU A 175 -9.88 35.31 -1.61
CA GLU A 175 -9.65 36.73 -1.31
C GLU A 175 -8.89 36.95 0.00
N ALA A 176 -9.55 37.49 1.04
CA ALA A 176 -8.89 37.85 2.29
C ALA A 176 -8.41 36.61 3.07
N ALA A 177 -9.13 35.49 2.95
CA ALA A 177 -8.83 34.25 3.64
C ALA A 177 -7.65 33.47 3.05
N LEU A 178 -7.32 33.68 1.76
CA LEU A 178 -6.28 32.93 1.04
C LEU A 178 -4.96 32.77 1.81
N PRO A 179 -4.29 33.84 2.29
CA PRO A 179 -3.03 33.70 3.03
C PRO A 179 -3.18 32.95 4.37
N TYR A 180 -4.36 33.01 5.00
CA TYR A 180 -4.64 32.27 6.23
C TYR A 180 -4.80 30.78 5.94
N PHE A 181 -5.55 30.45 4.88
CA PHE A 181 -5.73 29.08 4.42
C PHE A 181 -4.40 28.45 4.03
N ILE A 182 -3.53 29.19 3.32
CA ILE A 182 -2.21 28.68 2.92
C ILE A 182 -1.35 28.42 4.16
N ASP A 183 -1.24 29.36 5.11
CA ASP A 183 -0.49 29.10 6.34
C ASP A 183 -1.04 27.90 7.11
N TRP A 184 -2.38 27.76 7.18
CA TRP A 184 -3.01 26.62 7.82
C TRP A 184 -2.67 25.30 7.11
N LEU A 185 -2.79 25.26 5.79
CA LEU A 185 -2.44 24.11 4.97
C LEU A 185 -0.98 23.69 5.20
N LEU A 186 -0.06 24.65 5.28
CA LEU A 186 1.36 24.36 5.41
C LEU A 186 1.78 23.90 6.81
N GLU A 187 1.17 24.45 7.87
CA GLU A 187 1.60 24.23 9.26
C GLU A 187 0.69 23.29 10.06
N ASN A 188 -0.58 23.12 9.67
CA ASN A 188 -1.58 22.39 10.45
C ASN A 188 -2.14 21.15 9.74
N VAL A 189 -1.89 20.97 8.45
CA VAL A 189 -2.25 19.74 7.74
C VAL A 189 -1.07 18.77 7.79
N HIS A 190 -1.34 17.59 8.36
CA HIS A 190 -0.34 16.60 8.68
C HIS A 190 -0.51 15.32 7.87
N LEU A 191 0.61 14.72 7.49
CA LEU A 191 0.69 13.36 6.99
C LEU A 191 1.63 12.53 7.86
N VAL A 192 1.40 11.22 7.95
CA VAL A 192 2.37 10.32 8.56
C VAL A 192 3.28 9.75 7.47
N GLU A 193 4.56 10.16 7.48
CA GLU A 193 5.59 9.55 6.65
C GLU A 193 6.03 8.25 7.31
N ILE A 194 5.81 7.15 6.61
CA ILE A 194 6.32 5.83 7.00
C ILE A 194 7.53 5.54 6.14
N THR A 195 8.71 5.50 6.77
CA THR A 195 9.94 5.16 6.08
C THR A 195 10.19 3.66 6.17
N ALA A 196 10.21 3.01 5.02
CA ALA A 196 10.69 1.66 4.83
C ALA A 196 12.16 1.69 4.38
N TYR A 197 12.95 0.76 4.93
CA TYR A 197 14.39 0.67 4.66
C TYR A 197 14.77 -0.52 3.78
N SER A 198 13.79 -1.34 3.40
CA SER A 198 13.83 -2.35 2.33
C SER A 198 12.58 -2.19 1.45
N ASP A 199 12.64 -2.67 0.22
CA ASP A 199 11.49 -2.65 -0.69
C ASP A 199 10.37 -3.60 -0.23
N ASP A 200 10.74 -4.66 0.51
CA ASP A 200 9.80 -5.65 1.07
C ASP A 200 8.97 -5.07 2.23
N ASP A 201 9.61 -4.31 3.13
CA ASP A 201 8.91 -3.59 4.18
C ASP A 201 7.96 -2.56 3.56
N ALA A 202 8.43 -1.82 2.56
CA ALA A 202 7.64 -0.80 1.87
C ALA A 202 6.38 -1.41 1.24
N TYR A 203 6.53 -2.58 0.60
CA TYR A 203 5.44 -3.30 -0.03
C TYR A 203 4.48 -3.92 1.00
N THR A 204 5.00 -4.54 2.06
CA THR A 204 4.16 -5.12 3.13
C THR A 204 3.31 -4.04 3.81
N ILE A 205 3.91 -2.88 4.11
CA ILE A 205 3.18 -1.73 4.65
C ILE A 205 2.16 -1.24 3.63
N PHE A 206 2.50 -1.20 2.34
CA PHE A 206 1.58 -0.82 1.30
C PHE A 206 0.37 -1.75 1.19
N GLU A 207 0.56 -3.08 1.13
CA GLU A 207 -0.56 -4.01 1.04
C GLU A 207 -1.48 -3.94 2.27
N THR A 208 -0.90 -3.87 3.47
CA THR A 208 -1.70 -3.73 4.69
C THR A 208 -2.49 -2.43 4.78
N MET A 209 -2.00 -1.36 4.14
CA MET A 209 -2.59 -0.03 4.22
C MET A 209 -3.54 0.29 3.06
N ASN A 210 -3.30 -0.30 1.88
CA ASN A 210 -4.05 -0.02 0.65
C ASN A 210 -5.46 -0.67 0.64
N ASP A 211 -5.80 -1.44 1.67
CA ASP A 211 -7.16 -1.98 1.89
C ASP A 211 -8.24 -0.88 2.07
N ARG A 212 -7.83 0.40 2.17
CA ARG A 212 -8.72 1.57 2.27
C ARG A 212 -8.56 2.60 1.14
N GLY A 213 -7.66 2.36 0.17
CA GLY A 213 -7.31 3.29 -0.93
C GLY A 213 -7.83 2.86 -2.31
N LEU A 214 -7.37 3.53 -3.38
CA LEU A 214 -7.67 3.10 -4.75
C LEU A 214 -6.78 1.90 -5.12
N SER A 215 -7.31 0.68 -4.97
CA SER A 215 -6.57 -0.58 -5.14
C SER A 215 -5.86 -0.69 -6.49
N LEU A 216 -4.64 -1.26 -6.51
CA LEU A 216 -3.94 -1.57 -7.75
C LEU A 216 -4.79 -2.49 -8.64
N SER A 217 -4.70 -2.30 -9.95
CA SER A 217 -5.41 -3.18 -10.87
C SER A 217 -4.55 -4.43 -11.03
N PRO A 218 -5.15 -5.59 -11.32
CA PRO A 218 -4.40 -6.80 -11.61
C PRO A 218 -3.41 -6.60 -12.75
N THR A 219 -3.76 -5.76 -13.73
CA THR A 219 -2.88 -5.41 -14.82
C THR A 219 -1.70 -4.55 -14.36
N ASP A 220 -1.91 -3.62 -13.42
CA ASP A 220 -0.83 -2.87 -12.76
C ASP A 220 0.12 -3.80 -11.99
N MET A 221 -0.44 -4.81 -11.31
CA MET A 221 0.36 -5.83 -10.60
C MET A 221 1.17 -6.69 -11.57
N LEU A 222 0.54 -7.16 -12.66
CA LEU A 222 1.22 -7.91 -13.71
C LEU A 222 2.33 -7.09 -14.38
N LYS A 223 2.14 -5.79 -14.59
CA LYS A 223 3.18 -4.88 -15.06
C LYS A 223 4.37 -4.88 -14.11
N GLY A 224 4.12 -4.67 -12.82
CA GLY A 224 5.14 -4.66 -11.78
C GLY A 224 5.98 -5.94 -11.79
N TYR A 225 5.34 -7.10 -11.92
CA TYR A 225 6.00 -8.40 -12.06
C TYR A 225 7.01 -8.47 -13.19
N LEU A 226 6.54 -8.13 -14.40
CA LEU A 226 7.27 -8.37 -15.62
C LEU A 226 8.47 -7.42 -15.65
N LEU A 227 8.26 -6.17 -15.24
CA LEU A 227 9.33 -5.19 -15.18
C LEU A 227 10.37 -5.51 -14.10
N ALA A 228 9.97 -6.06 -12.95
CA ALA A 228 10.93 -6.50 -11.92
C ALA A 228 11.91 -7.57 -12.46
N ARG A 229 11.43 -8.48 -13.31
CA ARG A 229 12.22 -9.58 -13.89
C ARG A 229 12.98 -9.24 -15.16
N ILE A 230 12.86 -8.01 -15.67
CA ILE A 230 13.58 -7.54 -16.85
C ILE A 230 14.87 -6.85 -16.38
N ASP A 231 15.98 -7.08 -17.10
CA ASP A 231 17.25 -6.40 -16.84
C ASP A 231 17.06 -4.88 -16.77
N GLU A 232 17.67 -4.21 -15.79
CA GLU A 232 17.52 -2.77 -15.55
C GLU A 232 17.69 -1.92 -16.82
N ALA A 233 18.71 -2.22 -17.63
CA ALA A 233 18.98 -1.54 -18.90
C ALA A 233 17.84 -1.62 -19.93
N LYS A 234 16.95 -2.62 -19.83
CA LYS A 234 15.80 -2.84 -20.73
C LYS A 234 14.47 -2.45 -20.09
N ARG A 235 14.41 -2.21 -18.77
CA ARG A 235 13.17 -1.92 -18.04
C ARG A 235 12.45 -0.71 -18.60
N THR A 236 13.16 0.38 -18.89
CA THR A 236 12.56 1.60 -19.44
C THR A 236 11.88 1.34 -20.80
N ALA A 237 12.55 0.64 -21.70
CA ALA A 237 11.99 0.30 -23.02
C ALA A 237 10.77 -0.64 -22.90
N ALA A 238 10.83 -1.61 -21.98
CA ALA A 238 9.71 -2.50 -21.69
C ALA A 238 8.51 -1.76 -21.08
N ASN A 239 8.76 -0.84 -20.15
CA ASN A 239 7.73 -0.01 -19.52
C ASN A 239 7.03 0.88 -20.55
N THR A 240 7.79 1.53 -21.43
CA THR A 240 7.24 2.31 -22.55
C THR A 240 6.36 1.45 -23.45
N ARG A 241 6.86 0.27 -23.86
CA ARG A 241 6.08 -0.64 -24.72
C ARG A 241 4.81 -1.13 -24.03
N TRP A 242 4.87 -1.44 -22.74
CA TRP A 242 3.70 -1.80 -21.94
C TRP A 242 2.68 -0.67 -21.97
N ARG A 243 3.08 0.54 -21.59
CA ARG A 243 2.23 1.73 -21.56
C ARG A 243 1.54 1.97 -22.90
N ASP A 244 2.28 1.91 -24.01
CA ASP A 244 1.73 2.16 -25.34
C ASP A 244 0.66 1.11 -25.70
N ARG A 245 0.84 -0.17 -25.33
CA ARG A 245 -0.15 -1.23 -25.57
C ARG A 245 -1.37 -1.10 -24.68
N ILE A 246 -1.19 -0.75 -23.41
CA ILE A 246 -2.31 -0.50 -22.50
C ILE A 246 -3.14 0.69 -22.97
N ARG A 247 -2.50 1.74 -23.48
CA ARG A 247 -3.19 2.88 -24.08
C ARG A 247 -4.05 2.46 -25.27
N GLU A 248 -3.51 1.69 -26.21
CA GLU A 248 -4.29 1.15 -27.34
C GLU A 248 -5.52 0.34 -26.88
N LEU A 249 -5.38 -0.45 -25.80
CA LEU A 249 -6.49 -1.22 -25.24
C LEU A 249 -7.53 -0.34 -24.55
N ASN A 250 -7.10 0.67 -23.78
CA ASN A 250 -8.00 1.60 -23.10
C ASN A 250 -8.77 2.48 -24.10
N ASP A 251 -8.13 2.89 -25.19
CA ASP A 251 -8.76 3.66 -26.27
C ASP A 251 -9.85 2.84 -27.00
N ALA A 252 -9.73 1.50 -27.01
CA ALA A 252 -10.71 0.61 -27.61
C ALA A 252 -11.98 0.41 -26.76
N GLY A 253 -11.94 0.72 -25.46
CA GLY A 253 -13.11 0.68 -24.59
C GLY A 253 -12.80 0.43 -23.11
N LYS A 254 -13.81 0.65 -22.26
CA LYS A 254 -13.72 0.34 -20.83
C LYS A 254 -13.55 -1.17 -20.61
N GLU A 255 -12.72 -1.56 -19.64
CA GLU A 255 -12.40 -2.95 -19.27
C GLU A 255 -11.71 -3.79 -20.35
N VAL A 256 -11.48 -3.27 -21.57
CA VAL A 256 -10.88 -4.03 -22.69
C VAL A 256 -9.48 -4.54 -22.34
N GLU A 257 -8.71 -3.77 -21.60
CA GLU A 257 -7.38 -4.15 -21.12
C GLU A 257 -7.45 -5.41 -20.21
N SER A 258 -8.26 -5.35 -19.15
CA SER A 258 -8.53 -6.46 -18.23
C SER A 258 -9.05 -7.70 -18.97
N ASP A 259 -9.99 -7.53 -19.90
CA ASP A 259 -10.55 -8.61 -20.70
C ASP A 259 -9.54 -9.20 -21.69
N CYS A 260 -8.62 -8.39 -22.22
CA CYS A 260 -7.56 -8.85 -23.12
C CYS A 260 -6.67 -9.88 -22.42
N PHE A 261 -6.17 -9.56 -21.22
CA PHE A 261 -5.33 -10.49 -20.45
C PHE A 261 -6.10 -11.74 -20.03
N LYS A 262 -7.35 -11.60 -19.57
CA LYS A 262 -8.23 -12.74 -19.25
C LYS A 262 -8.44 -13.66 -20.46
N ALA A 263 -8.77 -13.08 -21.62
CA ALA A 263 -9.00 -13.82 -22.84
C ALA A 263 -7.73 -14.53 -23.32
N TRP A 264 -6.57 -13.86 -23.25
CA TRP A 264 -5.29 -14.46 -23.58
C TRP A 264 -4.98 -15.64 -22.67
N LEU A 265 -5.08 -15.50 -21.35
CA LEU A 265 -4.84 -16.59 -20.39
C LEU A 265 -5.80 -17.76 -20.61
N ARG A 266 -7.09 -17.49 -20.83
CA ARG A 266 -8.07 -18.52 -21.18
C ARG A 266 -7.67 -19.26 -22.46
N SER A 267 -7.19 -18.55 -23.48
CA SER A 267 -6.74 -19.19 -24.73
C SER A 267 -5.54 -20.12 -24.53
N GLN A 268 -4.67 -19.84 -23.56
CA GLN A 268 -3.49 -20.65 -23.28
C GLN A 268 -3.79 -21.83 -22.37
N TYR A 269 -4.69 -21.65 -21.40
CA TYR A 269 -4.83 -22.58 -20.27
C TYR A 269 -6.24 -23.13 -20.04
N ALA A 270 -7.30 -22.57 -20.63
CA ALA A 270 -8.66 -23.10 -20.44
C ALA A 270 -8.89 -24.33 -21.32
N THR A 271 -9.07 -25.50 -20.68
CA THR A 271 -9.39 -26.74 -21.41
C THR A 271 -10.87 -27.13 -21.29
N LYS A 272 -11.53 -26.67 -20.23
CA LYS A 272 -12.94 -26.96 -19.95
C LYS A 272 -13.78 -25.68 -19.87
N ILE A 273 -14.98 -25.77 -20.43
CA ILE A 273 -16.00 -24.72 -20.38
C ILE A 273 -17.19 -25.26 -19.59
N ARG A 274 -17.75 -24.44 -18.71
CA ARG A 274 -18.91 -24.79 -17.90
C ARG A 274 -20.09 -25.23 -18.75
N GLU A 275 -20.75 -26.30 -18.31
CA GLU A 275 -21.97 -26.77 -18.95
C GLU A 275 -23.12 -25.77 -18.81
N ARG A 276 -23.94 -25.62 -19.86
CA ARG A 276 -25.14 -24.77 -19.86
C ARG A 276 -26.34 -25.38 -19.09
N LYS A 277 -26.09 -25.97 -17.93
CA LYS A 277 -27.13 -26.53 -17.04
C LYS A 277 -27.23 -25.72 -15.76
N LYS A 278 -28.45 -25.55 -15.24
CA LYS A 278 -28.70 -24.85 -13.98
C LYS A 278 -28.02 -25.61 -12.83
N GLY A 279 -27.11 -24.92 -12.11
CA GLY A 279 -26.33 -25.52 -11.02
C GLY A 279 -24.99 -26.15 -11.42
N ALA A 280 -24.58 -26.08 -12.70
CA ALA A 280 -23.26 -26.53 -13.12
C ALA A 280 -22.15 -25.75 -12.40
N ARG A 281 -21.06 -26.42 -12.03
CA ARG A 281 -19.91 -25.80 -11.36
C ARG A 281 -19.09 -24.95 -12.35
N PRO A 282 -18.43 -23.87 -11.88
CA PRO A 282 -17.45 -23.15 -12.70
C PRO A 282 -16.30 -24.06 -13.12
N GLU A 283 -15.94 -24.06 -14.40
CA GLU A 283 -14.83 -24.84 -14.98
C GLU A 283 -13.65 -23.91 -15.34
N ASP A 284 -12.60 -24.43 -15.97
CA ASP A 284 -11.35 -23.69 -16.27
C ASP A 284 -11.58 -22.29 -16.86
N PHE A 285 -12.49 -22.16 -17.84
CA PHE A 285 -12.77 -20.88 -18.48
C PHE A 285 -13.32 -19.82 -17.51
N ASP A 286 -14.21 -20.23 -16.58
CA ASP A 286 -14.77 -19.35 -15.56
C ASP A 286 -13.73 -19.08 -14.46
N ARG A 287 -13.02 -20.14 -14.04
CA ARG A 287 -12.04 -20.10 -12.95
C ARG A 287 -10.81 -19.27 -13.31
N ILE A 288 -10.23 -19.40 -14.50
CA ILE A 288 -9.03 -18.64 -14.88
C ILE A 288 -9.28 -17.13 -14.80
N GLY A 289 -10.49 -16.67 -15.11
CA GLY A 289 -10.84 -15.25 -14.95
C GLY A 289 -10.72 -14.81 -13.49
N THR A 290 -11.30 -15.56 -12.55
CA THR A 290 -11.37 -15.20 -11.12
C THR A 290 -10.11 -15.56 -10.35
N GLU A 291 -9.49 -16.71 -10.65
CA GLU A 291 -8.25 -17.20 -10.04
C GLU A 291 -7.03 -16.42 -10.54
N PHE A 292 -7.06 -15.80 -11.72
CA PHE A 292 -5.98 -14.90 -12.15
C PHE A 292 -5.86 -13.68 -11.22
N HIS A 293 -6.99 -13.05 -10.87
CA HIS A 293 -7.02 -11.94 -9.90
C HIS A 293 -6.44 -12.39 -8.56
N ARG A 294 -6.99 -13.49 -8.02
CA ARG A 294 -6.55 -14.06 -6.74
C ARG A 294 -5.08 -14.51 -6.77
N TRP A 295 -4.62 -15.12 -7.85
CA TRP A 295 -3.24 -15.58 -8.01
C TRP A 295 -2.26 -14.42 -8.12
N LEU A 296 -2.61 -13.34 -8.83
CA LEU A 296 -1.79 -12.12 -8.83
C LEU A 296 -1.72 -11.55 -7.41
N GLU A 297 -2.86 -11.36 -6.74
CA GLU A 297 -2.91 -10.87 -5.35
C GLU A 297 -2.03 -11.72 -4.41
N GLN A 298 -2.16 -13.05 -4.46
CA GLN A 298 -1.37 -13.97 -3.63
C GLN A 298 0.12 -14.00 -4.01
N ARG A 299 0.44 -13.99 -5.32
CA ARG A 299 1.81 -14.14 -5.80
C ARG A 299 2.60 -12.85 -5.76
N PHE A 300 1.98 -11.67 -5.93
CA PHE A 300 2.65 -10.38 -5.70
C PHE A 300 2.75 -10.07 -4.21
N GLY A 301 1.73 -10.44 -3.43
CA GLY A 301 1.78 -10.45 -1.97
C GLY A 301 2.98 -11.22 -1.41
N GLN A 302 3.30 -12.37 -2.02
CA GLN A 302 4.35 -13.28 -1.53
C GLN A 302 5.69 -13.24 -2.30
N GLN A 303 5.77 -12.83 -3.57
CA GLN A 303 7.02 -12.93 -4.37
C GLN A 303 7.99 -11.77 -4.24
N ARG A 304 7.76 -10.81 -3.35
CA ARG A 304 8.82 -9.93 -2.88
C ARG A 304 9.39 -10.31 -1.52
N LEU A 305 8.71 -11.14 -0.72
CA LEU A 305 9.14 -11.52 0.64
C LEU A 305 10.55 -12.12 0.79
N ILE A 306 11.28 -12.40 -0.29
CA ILE A 306 12.71 -12.69 -0.29
C ILE A 306 13.29 -12.27 -1.66
N ASP A 307 13.79 -11.05 -1.79
CA ASP A 307 14.93 -10.83 -2.69
C ASP A 307 16.15 -11.50 -2.03
N ALA A 308 16.97 -12.22 -2.82
CA ALA A 308 18.12 -12.97 -2.30
C ALA A 308 19.14 -12.07 -1.56
N ASP A 309 19.04 -10.75 -1.77
CA ASP A 309 19.90 -9.73 -1.20
C ASP A 309 19.34 -9.10 0.10
N ASP A 310 18.07 -9.34 0.49
CA ASP A 310 17.37 -8.61 1.56
C ASP A 310 16.95 -9.47 2.78
N LEU A 311 17.47 -10.69 2.92
CA LEU A 311 17.31 -11.46 4.17
C LEU A 311 18.07 -10.78 5.34
N PRO A 312 17.44 -10.59 6.52
CA PRO A 312 18.11 -10.04 7.70
C PRO A 312 19.25 -10.97 8.15
N GLY A 313 20.48 -10.56 7.81
CA GLY A 313 21.72 -11.32 7.96
C GLY A 313 22.81 -10.89 6.98
N ALA A 314 22.45 -10.17 5.90
CA ALA A 314 23.38 -9.70 4.87
C ALA A 314 24.13 -8.38 5.20
N ALA A 315 24.03 -7.87 6.43
CA ALA A 315 24.75 -6.67 6.88
C ALA A 315 25.60 -6.97 8.13
N ASP A 316 26.41 -8.02 8.03
CA ASP A 316 27.79 -8.09 8.53
C ASP A 316 28.32 -9.50 8.22
N ASP A 317 28.39 -9.84 6.94
CA ASP A 317 29.37 -10.78 6.40
C ASP A 317 29.34 -10.69 4.88
N ALA A 318 30.48 -10.35 4.29
CA ALA A 318 30.67 -10.39 2.86
C ALA A 318 30.26 -11.78 2.32
N ALA A 319 29.28 -11.82 1.41
CA ALA A 319 28.95 -12.95 0.54
C ALA A 319 29.37 -14.33 1.11
N ALA A 320 28.68 -14.82 2.13
CA ALA A 320 28.90 -16.17 2.61
C ALA A 320 28.37 -17.16 1.54
N PRO A 321 29.20 -18.05 0.97
CA PRO A 321 28.74 -19.10 0.08
C PRO A 321 27.85 -20.08 0.88
N GLY A 322 26.52 -20.05 0.68
CA GLY A 322 25.60 -20.98 1.35
C GLY A 322 24.12 -20.59 1.45
N ALA A 323 23.73 -19.32 1.28
CA ALA A 323 22.33 -18.88 1.46
C ALA A 323 21.32 -19.55 0.49
N ASP A 324 21.73 -19.79 -0.76
CA ASP A 324 20.93 -20.53 -1.76
C ASP A 324 20.73 -22.00 -1.38
N LEU A 325 21.70 -22.60 -0.67
CA LEU A 325 21.62 -23.99 -0.19
C LEU A 325 20.64 -24.09 0.97
N GLU A 326 20.66 -23.15 1.93
CA GLU A 326 19.71 -23.14 3.06
C GLU A 326 18.25 -22.97 2.59
N LEU A 327 17.99 -22.07 1.63
CA LEU A 327 16.64 -21.87 1.12
C LEU A 327 16.11 -23.09 0.35
N THR A 328 16.99 -23.76 -0.40
CA THR A 328 16.65 -24.99 -1.14
C THR A 328 16.37 -26.14 -0.17
N GLU A 329 17.10 -26.22 0.94
CA GLU A 329 16.89 -27.21 2.00
C GLU A 329 15.55 -26.98 2.71
N LEU A 330 15.23 -25.75 3.10
CA LEU A 330 13.93 -25.42 3.72
C LEU A 330 12.74 -25.73 2.82
N LYS A 331 12.84 -25.45 1.51
CA LYS A 331 11.80 -25.81 0.53
C LYS A 331 11.63 -27.31 0.44
N THR A 332 12.73 -28.05 0.38
CA THR A 332 12.72 -29.52 0.33
C THR A 332 12.06 -30.11 1.57
N ILE A 333 12.35 -29.58 2.76
CA ILE A 333 11.74 -30.03 4.02
C ILE A 333 10.25 -29.70 4.05
N PHE A 334 9.87 -28.48 3.65
CA PHE A 334 8.46 -28.11 3.56
C PHE A 334 7.69 -29.02 2.60
N GLU A 335 8.22 -29.27 1.40
CA GLU A 335 7.61 -30.14 0.38
C GLU A 335 7.43 -31.60 0.85
N ALA A 336 8.24 -32.05 1.81
CA ALA A 336 8.13 -33.37 2.44
C ALA A 336 7.17 -33.40 3.66
N SER A 337 6.76 -32.25 4.16
CA SER A 337 5.97 -32.11 5.39
C SER A 337 4.50 -32.49 5.23
N GLU A 338 3.80 -32.62 6.36
CA GLU A 338 2.33 -32.87 6.37
C GLU A 338 1.52 -31.74 5.70
N TRP A 339 2.10 -30.55 5.55
CA TRP A 339 1.43 -29.36 5.04
C TRP A 339 1.51 -29.22 3.52
N ALA A 340 2.54 -29.80 2.87
CA ALA A 340 2.73 -29.70 1.42
C ALA A 340 1.58 -30.28 0.60
N GLY A 341 0.96 -31.35 1.10
CA GLY A 341 -0.17 -32.03 0.46
C GLY A 341 -1.52 -31.35 0.70
N ARG A 342 -1.59 -30.31 1.53
CA ARG A 342 -2.83 -29.62 1.88
C ARG A 342 -2.90 -28.29 1.14
N TRP A 343 -4.07 -27.99 0.58
CA TRP A 343 -4.32 -26.68 0.00
C TRP A 343 -4.91 -25.76 1.07
N PRO A 344 -4.28 -24.61 1.39
CA PRO A 344 -4.85 -23.67 2.34
C PRO A 344 -6.15 -23.09 1.79
N ALA A 345 -7.16 -23.00 2.64
CA ALA A 345 -8.41 -22.31 2.36
C ALA A 345 -8.21 -20.80 2.30
N GLU A 346 -7.39 -20.26 3.22
CA GLU A 346 -6.98 -18.86 3.27
C GLU A 346 -5.52 -18.75 3.70
N VAL A 347 -4.85 -17.66 3.34
CA VAL A 347 -3.40 -17.42 3.58
C VAL A 347 -3.22 -15.94 3.93
N GLU A 348 -2.27 -15.62 4.82
CA GLU A 348 -1.97 -14.25 5.27
C GLU A 348 -3.21 -13.48 5.78
N VAL A 349 -4.07 -14.15 6.56
CA VAL A 349 -5.35 -13.57 7.01
C VAL A 349 -5.10 -12.53 8.11
N PRO A 350 -5.36 -11.22 7.86
CA PRO A 350 -5.32 -10.22 8.92
C PRO A 350 -6.51 -10.40 9.85
N PHE A 351 -6.31 -10.14 11.14
CA PHE A 351 -7.43 -10.12 12.09
C PHE A 351 -7.30 -8.97 13.08
N GLU A 352 -8.47 -8.48 13.48
CA GLU A 352 -8.65 -7.64 14.67
C GLU A 352 -9.71 -8.33 15.53
N THR A 353 -9.36 -8.63 16.78
CA THR A 353 -10.28 -9.28 17.71
C THR A 353 -10.17 -8.67 19.10
N VAL A 354 -11.30 -8.59 19.80
CA VAL A 354 -11.34 -8.07 21.17
C VAL A 354 -11.20 -9.24 22.14
N ILE A 355 -10.18 -9.19 22.99
CA ILE A 355 -9.95 -10.15 24.06
C ILE A 355 -10.06 -9.40 25.39
N GLY A 356 -11.11 -9.71 26.16
CA GLY A 356 -11.45 -8.91 27.35
C GLY A 356 -11.89 -7.50 26.95
N ASP A 357 -11.18 -6.49 27.44
CA ASP A 357 -11.36 -5.07 27.10
C ASP A 357 -10.31 -4.54 26.11
N ARG A 358 -9.40 -5.39 25.60
CA ARG A 358 -8.30 -4.98 24.73
C ARG A 358 -8.48 -5.46 23.29
N MET A 359 -8.14 -4.59 22.35
CA MET A 359 -8.03 -4.94 20.93
C MET A 359 -6.70 -5.65 20.68
N VAL A 360 -6.75 -6.82 20.05
CA VAL A 360 -5.60 -7.61 19.62
C VAL A 360 -5.67 -7.74 18.10
N SER A 361 -4.60 -7.32 17.43
CA SER A 361 -4.47 -7.47 15.99
C SER A 361 -3.24 -8.31 15.64
N GLY A 362 -3.29 -8.96 14.49
CA GLY A 362 -2.22 -9.82 14.02
C GLY A 362 -2.51 -10.39 12.64
N ARG A 363 -1.71 -11.37 12.25
CA ARG A 363 -1.87 -12.08 10.98
C ARG A 363 -1.69 -13.58 11.17
N ILE A 364 -2.52 -14.35 10.47
CA ILE A 364 -2.46 -15.80 10.41
C ILE A 364 -1.82 -16.20 9.08
N ASP A 365 -0.71 -16.92 9.11
CA ASP A 365 0.02 -17.25 7.88
C ASP A 365 -0.79 -18.17 6.95
N ALA A 366 -1.46 -19.18 7.49
CA ALA A 366 -2.29 -20.09 6.69
C ALA A 366 -3.46 -20.68 7.48
N VAL A 367 -4.57 -20.90 6.78
CA VAL A 367 -5.72 -21.63 7.31
C VAL A 367 -6.04 -22.79 6.37
N PHE A 368 -6.10 -24.00 6.89
CA PHE A 368 -6.46 -25.20 6.14
C PHE A 368 -7.83 -25.70 6.57
N ALA A 369 -8.68 -26.05 5.60
CA ALA A 369 -9.99 -26.66 5.87
C ALA A 369 -9.91 -28.19 5.75
N ASP A 370 -10.45 -28.89 6.74
CA ASP A 370 -10.68 -30.34 6.66
C ASP A 370 -12.00 -30.60 5.94
N ALA A 371 -11.92 -31.16 4.74
CA ALA A 371 -13.07 -31.72 4.05
C ALA A 371 -13.27 -33.19 4.46
N PRO A 372 -14.49 -33.65 4.78
CA PRO A 372 -15.79 -32.94 4.74
C PRO A 372 -16.28 -32.37 6.08
N ASP A 373 -15.48 -32.46 7.14
CA ASP A 373 -15.93 -32.28 8.54
C ASP A 373 -16.10 -30.82 8.96
N GLY A 374 -15.66 -29.86 8.15
CA GLY A 374 -15.87 -28.43 8.37
C GLY A 374 -14.99 -27.82 9.47
N ARG A 375 -13.92 -28.53 9.89
CA ARG A 375 -12.93 -28.04 10.86
C ARG A 375 -11.78 -27.32 10.16
N PHE A 376 -11.12 -26.42 10.88
CA PHE A 376 -10.02 -25.61 10.35
C PHE A 376 -8.75 -25.79 11.16
N ASP A 377 -7.59 -25.81 10.50
CA ASP A 377 -6.27 -25.62 11.12
C ASP A 377 -5.74 -24.23 10.77
N VAL A 378 -5.54 -23.41 11.78
CA VAL A 378 -4.75 -22.19 11.71
C VAL A 378 -3.29 -22.54 11.93
N VAL A 379 -2.42 -22.14 11.01
CA VAL A 379 -1.00 -22.48 11.03
C VAL A 379 -0.17 -21.23 10.83
N ASP A 380 0.89 -21.12 11.61
CA ASP A 380 1.94 -20.11 11.45
C ASP A 380 3.31 -20.81 11.32
N TRP A 381 4.10 -20.33 10.37
CA TRP A 381 5.34 -20.94 9.92
C TRP A 381 6.52 -20.34 10.66
N LYS A 382 7.38 -21.19 11.24
CA LYS A 382 8.58 -20.76 11.97
C LYS A 382 9.84 -21.33 11.31
N THR A 383 10.80 -20.45 11.02
CA THR A 383 12.13 -20.83 10.51
C THR A 383 13.20 -20.88 11.61
N GLY A 384 12.86 -20.46 12.83
CA GLY A 384 13.69 -20.55 14.03
C GLY A 384 13.55 -21.89 14.76
N ARG A 385 14.15 -21.99 15.96
CA ARG A 385 14.09 -23.20 16.78
C ARG A 385 12.73 -23.39 17.49
N PRO A 386 12.28 -24.63 17.71
CA PRO A 386 11.13 -24.95 18.56
C PRO A 386 11.31 -24.48 20.02
N PRO A 387 10.21 -24.26 20.77
CA PRO A 387 10.27 -23.82 22.17
C PRO A 387 10.86 -24.91 23.07
N GLY A 388 11.95 -24.58 23.77
CA GLY A 388 12.69 -25.53 24.61
C GLY A 388 12.25 -25.49 26.08
N SER A 389 11.88 -24.31 26.57
CA SER A 389 11.47 -24.08 27.96
C SER A 389 9.94 -24.04 28.14
N ASP A 390 9.47 -24.26 29.37
CA ASP A 390 8.02 -24.18 29.69
C ASP A 390 7.46 -22.76 29.52
N GLY A 391 8.29 -21.72 29.75
CA GLY A 391 7.91 -20.33 29.48
C GLY A 391 7.70 -20.05 27.99
N GLU A 392 8.61 -20.53 27.12
CA GLU A 392 8.47 -20.41 25.66
C GLU A 392 7.25 -21.20 25.15
N ARG A 393 7.00 -22.40 25.70
CA ARG A 393 5.82 -23.21 25.37
C ARG A 393 4.52 -22.50 25.74
N ASN A 394 4.46 -21.86 26.91
CA ASN A 394 3.30 -21.07 27.32
C ASN A 394 3.08 -19.84 26.43
N ALA A 395 4.14 -19.12 26.05
CA ALA A 395 4.03 -17.98 25.14
C ALA A 395 3.48 -18.41 23.76
N VAL A 396 3.98 -19.52 23.23
CA VAL A 396 3.49 -20.14 22.00
C VAL A 396 1.99 -20.50 22.10
N ALA A 397 1.57 -21.09 23.23
CA ALA A 397 0.17 -21.46 23.44
C ALA A 397 -0.76 -20.24 23.51
N VAL A 398 -0.31 -19.13 24.11
CA VAL A 398 -1.09 -17.87 24.17
C VAL A 398 -1.29 -17.30 22.76
N GLN A 399 -0.24 -17.26 21.93
CA GLN A 399 -0.33 -16.74 20.57
C GLN A 399 -1.27 -17.60 19.70
N LEU A 400 -1.11 -18.92 19.74
CA LEU A 400 -1.97 -19.84 19.00
C LEU A 400 -3.44 -19.80 19.47
N ALA A 401 -3.69 -19.53 20.76
CA ALA A 401 -5.03 -19.32 21.29
C ALA A 401 -5.68 -18.05 20.72
N ALA A 402 -4.92 -16.96 20.61
CA ALA A 402 -5.40 -15.72 19.98
C ALA A 402 -5.75 -15.94 18.50
N TYR A 403 -4.88 -16.62 17.74
CA TYR A 403 -5.14 -16.94 16.33
C TYR A 403 -6.36 -17.83 16.14
N ARG A 404 -6.54 -18.83 17.01
CA ARG A 404 -7.71 -19.72 17.01
C ARG A 404 -9.01 -18.93 17.19
N LEU A 405 -9.06 -18.03 18.19
CA LEU A 405 -10.25 -17.22 18.47
C LEU A 405 -10.54 -16.22 17.35
N ALA A 406 -9.49 -15.61 16.81
CA ALA A 406 -9.60 -14.67 15.71
C ALA A 406 -10.23 -15.32 14.48
N TRP A 407 -9.72 -16.48 14.06
CA TRP A 407 -10.27 -17.20 12.92
C TRP A 407 -11.70 -17.69 13.17
N ALA A 408 -11.99 -18.22 14.37
CA ALA A 408 -13.35 -18.63 14.73
C ALA A 408 -14.35 -17.46 14.62
N ALA A 409 -13.96 -16.26 15.07
CA ALA A 409 -14.78 -15.07 14.97
C ALA A 409 -14.96 -14.61 13.51
N LEU A 410 -13.89 -14.55 12.73
CA LEU A 410 -13.92 -14.14 11.32
C LEU A 410 -14.78 -15.09 10.46
N ALA A 411 -14.64 -16.39 10.67
CA ALA A 411 -15.37 -17.40 9.93
C ALA A 411 -16.79 -17.66 10.47
N GLY A 412 -17.17 -17.06 11.60
CA GLY A 412 -18.47 -17.28 12.25
C GLY A 412 -18.66 -18.72 12.75
N LEU A 413 -17.59 -19.35 13.24
CA LEU A 413 -17.55 -20.76 13.64
C LEU A 413 -17.42 -20.94 15.16
N PRO A 414 -17.90 -22.05 15.71
CA PRO A 414 -17.53 -22.46 17.07
C PRO A 414 -16.02 -22.61 17.20
N VAL A 415 -15.43 -22.08 18.27
CA VAL A 415 -13.98 -22.19 18.56
C VAL A 415 -13.51 -23.65 18.61
N THR A 416 -14.41 -24.58 18.98
CA THR A 416 -14.15 -26.03 19.00
C THR A 416 -13.87 -26.63 17.62
N ASP A 417 -14.26 -25.95 16.55
CA ASP A 417 -14.04 -26.39 15.17
C ASP A 417 -12.76 -25.79 14.57
N VAL A 418 -12.01 -25.00 15.34
CA VAL A 418 -10.74 -24.38 14.93
C VAL A 418 -9.60 -24.93 15.78
N ARG A 419 -8.58 -25.49 15.13
CA ARG A 419 -7.31 -25.90 15.73
C ARG A 419 -6.23 -24.88 15.36
N ALA A 420 -5.18 -24.77 16.17
CA ALA A 420 -4.04 -23.90 15.86
C ALA A 420 -2.71 -24.63 16.09
N ALA A 421 -1.72 -24.36 15.23
CA ALA A 421 -0.40 -24.96 15.28
C ALA A 421 0.70 -23.99 14.83
N PHE A 422 1.91 -24.18 15.32
CA PHE A 422 3.11 -23.69 14.63
C PHE A 422 3.77 -24.84 13.88
N TYR A 423 4.32 -24.57 12.71
CA TYR A 423 5.16 -25.51 11.99
C TYR A 423 6.59 -24.97 11.88
N TYR A 424 7.52 -25.65 12.53
CA TYR A 424 8.94 -25.31 12.55
C TYR A 424 9.63 -26.01 11.36
N VAL A 425 9.84 -25.26 10.29
CA VAL A 425 10.23 -25.79 8.98
C VAL A 425 11.61 -26.46 9.02
N ARG A 426 12.57 -25.93 9.79
CA ARG A 426 13.92 -26.50 9.91
C ARG A 426 13.92 -27.88 10.56
N ASP A 427 12.97 -28.12 11.47
CA ASP A 427 12.91 -29.33 12.29
C ASP A 427 11.82 -30.30 11.84
N ASP A 428 11.09 -29.99 10.74
CA ASP A 428 9.89 -30.69 10.29
C ASP A 428 8.93 -31.00 11.46
N LEU A 429 8.71 -29.99 12.31
CA LEU A 429 8.00 -30.18 13.58
C LEU A 429 6.77 -29.29 13.67
N THR A 430 5.59 -29.92 13.70
CA THR A 430 4.34 -29.24 14.03
C THR A 430 4.11 -29.26 15.55
N VAL A 431 4.10 -28.07 16.16
CA VAL A 431 3.78 -27.88 17.58
C VAL A 431 2.32 -27.52 17.74
N ARG A 432 1.58 -28.40 18.43
CA ARG A 432 0.15 -28.24 18.75
C ARG A 432 -0.05 -28.31 20.27
N PRO A 433 -0.16 -27.17 20.96
CA PRO A 433 -0.52 -27.17 22.38
C PRO A 433 -1.90 -27.81 22.58
N ALA A 434 -2.00 -28.78 23.50
CA ALA A 434 -3.26 -29.49 23.77
C ALA A 434 -4.31 -28.60 24.45
N ASP A 435 -3.85 -27.69 25.32
CA ASP A 435 -4.69 -26.85 26.17
C ASP A 435 -4.56 -25.36 25.76
N LEU A 436 -5.09 -25.01 24.59
CA LEU A 436 -5.18 -23.60 24.20
C LEU A 436 -6.27 -22.89 25.00
N LEU A 437 -5.93 -21.72 25.55
CA LEU A 437 -6.85 -20.88 26.30
C LEU A 437 -8.06 -20.46 25.46
N ASP A 438 -9.22 -20.35 26.09
CA ASP A 438 -10.41 -19.74 25.50
C ASP A 438 -10.38 -18.21 25.70
N ALA A 439 -11.42 -17.52 25.21
CA ALA A 439 -11.51 -16.07 25.31
C ALA A 439 -11.46 -15.58 26.77
N SER A 440 -12.05 -16.32 27.71
CA SER A 440 -12.06 -15.96 29.13
C SER A 440 -10.69 -16.16 29.76
N GLY A 441 -10.00 -17.25 29.41
CA GLY A 441 -8.64 -17.53 29.87
C GLY A 441 -7.61 -16.52 29.37
N LEU A 442 -7.70 -16.08 28.11
CA LEU A 442 -6.84 -15.02 27.59
C LEU A 442 -7.16 -13.67 28.22
N ALA A 443 -8.43 -13.32 28.42
CA ALA A 443 -8.82 -12.09 29.10
C ALA A 443 -8.25 -12.04 30.53
N ALA A 444 -8.38 -13.13 31.30
CA ALA A 444 -7.82 -13.22 32.65
C ALA A 444 -6.28 -13.07 32.68
N MET A 445 -5.58 -13.56 31.66
CA MET A 445 -4.13 -13.34 31.53
C MET A 445 -3.79 -11.88 31.27
N ILE A 446 -4.56 -11.20 30.41
CA ILE A 446 -4.37 -9.79 30.08
C ILE A 446 -4.64 -8.90 31.30
N GLU A 447 -5.68 -9.21 32.08
CA GLU A 447 -6.04 -8.50 33.32
C GLU A 447 -5.00 -8.69 34.44
N ALA A 448 -4.28 -9.81 34.45
CA ALA A 448 -3.22 -10.10 35.42
C ALA A 448 -1.89 -9.39 35.11
N LEU A 449 -1.74 -8.77 33.93
CA LEU A 449 -0.56 -7.97 33.60
C LEU A 449 -0.62 -6.63 34.36
N PRO A 450 0.48 -6.20 35.00
CA PRO A 450 0.51 -4.90 35.68
C PRO A 450 0.17 -3.78 34.69
N ALA A 451 -0.69 -2.84 35.10
CA ALA A 451 -0.98 -1.65 34.32
C ALA A 451 0.33 -0.86 34.13
N VAL A 452 0.70 -0.66 32.86
CA VAL A 452 1.87 0.15 32.45
C VAL A 452 1.53 1.61 32.55
#